data_AF-A0A8J6SD17-F1
#
_entry.id   AF-A0A8J6SD17-F1
#
_cell.length_a   1.000
_cell.length_b   1.000
_cell.length_c   1.000
_cell.angle_alpha   90.00
_cell.angle_beta   90.00
_cell.angle_gamma   90.00
#
_symmetry.space_group_name_H-M   'P 1'
#
loop_
_entity.id
_entity.type
_entity.pdbx_description
1 polymer ?
#
loop_
_entity_poly.entity_id
_entity_poly.type
_entity_poly.pdbx_seq_one_letter_code
_entity_poly.pdbx_strand_id
1 'polypeptide(L)' 'MHPRDLRAKYNLSISKLAFFLCRDHRTVERYCSYADPIDLPEMVLGYCWLLDNWFSQQGKVAPPPFLFDPTF' A
#
# COMPACT_ATOMS: atom_id res chain seq x y z
N MET A 1 -5.79 7.25 1.35
CA MET A 1 -6.40 5.95 1.70
C MET A 1 -5.55 5.30 2.79
N HIS A 2 -6.14 4.70 3.83
CA HIS A 2 -5.35 4.05 4.89
C HIS A 2 -4.84 2.67 4.44
N PRO A 3 -3.62 2.23 4.82
CA PRO A 3 -3.08 0.91 4.50
C PRO A 3 -4.01 -0.26 4.89
N ARG A 4 -4.65 -0.14 6.07
CA ARG A 4 -5.64 -1.12 6.55
C ARG A 4 -6.84 -1.27 5.61
N ASP A 5 -7.30 -0.17 5.02
CA ASP A 5 -8.48 -0.14 4.16
C ASP A 5 -8.13 -0.71 2.79
N LEU A 6 -6.97 -0.33 2.24
CA LEU A 6 -6.44 -0.91 1.00
C LEU A 6 -6.28 -2.43 1.12
N ARG A 7 -5.72 -2.88 2.26
CA ARG A 7 -5.57 -4.31 2.57
C ARG A 7 -6.91 -5.03 2.53
N ALA A 8 -7.92 -4.49 3.21
CA ALA A 8 -9.24 -5.09 3.28
C ALA A 8 -9.94 -5.10 1.91
N LYS A 9 -9.90 -3.98 1.17
CA LYS A 9 -10.55 -3.82 -0.13
C LYS A 9 -10.06 -4.84 -1.17
N TYR A 10 -8.75 -5.14 -1.18
CA TYR A 10 -8.14 -6.04 -2.15
C TYR A 10 -7.71 -7.40 -1.57
N ASN A 11 -8.14 -7.72 -0.34
CA ASN A 11 -7.81 -8.95 0.37
C ASN A 11 -6.29 -9.27 0.37
N LEU A 12 -5.47 -8.28 0.72
CA LEU A 12 -4.01 -8.41 0.70
C LEU A 12 -3.49 -9.04 2.01
N SER A 13 -2.47 -9.90 1.89
CA SER A 13 -1.64 -10.25 3.05
C SER A 13 -0.74 -9.06 3.42
N ILE A 14 -0.28 -9.02 4.67
CA ILE A 14 0.69 -7.98 5.10
C ILE A 14 1.95 -8.04 4.25
N SER A 15 2.45 -9.24 3.92
CA SER A 15 3.62 -9.41 3.05
C SER A 15 3.42 -8.83 1.64
N LYS A 16 2.23 -9.02 1.03
CA LYS A 16 1.93 -8.42 -0.29
C LYS A 16 1.83 -6.90 -0.20
N LEU A 17 1.20 -6.38 0.83
CA LEU A 17 1.10 -4.93 1.03
C LEU A 17 2.48 -4.31 1.30
N ALA A 18 3.33 -4.98 2.08
CA ALA A 18 4.71 -4.59 2.33
C ALA A 18 5.54 -4.51 1.05
N PHE A 19 5.39 -5.50 0.17
CA PHE A 19 5.98 -5.49 -1.17
C PHE A 19 5.52 -4.27 -1.98
N PHE A 20 4.22 -3.99 -2.05
CA PHE A 20 3.70 -2.85 -2.83
C PHE A 20 4.06 -1.48 -2.25
N LEU A 21 4.21 -1.36 -0.93
CA LEU A 21 4.61 -0.12 -0.27
C LEU A 21 6.12 0.07 -0.21
N CYS A 22 6.92 -0.88 -0.70
CA CYS A 22 8.37 -0.89 -0.57
C CYS A 22 8.82 -0.66 0.88
N ARG A 23 8.22 -1.38 1.83
CA ARG A 23 8.53 -1.33 3.26
C ARG A 23 8.66 -2.75 3.82
N ASP A 24 9.30 -2.89 4.97
CA ASP A 24 9.36 -4.17 5.65
C ASP A 24 8.00 -4.57 6.26
N HIS A 25 7.83 -5.86 6.51
CA HIS A 25 6.59 -6.44 7.02
C HIS A 25 6.14 -5.82 8.35
N ARG A 26 7.06 -5.60 9.28
CA ARG A 26 6.75 -5.11 10.63
C ARG A 26 6.30 -3.66 10.59
N THR A 27 6.91 -2.84 9.74
CA THR A 27 6.49 -1.46 9.52
C THR A 27 5.07 -1.40 8.95
N VAL A 28 4.73 -2.22 7.96
CA VAL A 28 3.38 -2.24 7.39
C VAL A 28 2.34 -2.76 8.39
N GLU A 29 2.70 -3.77 9.19
CA GLU A 29 1.83 -4.25 10.28
C GLU A 29 1.50 -3.12 11.27
N ARG A 30 2.50 -2.33 11.67
CA ARG A 30 2.30 -1.13 12.50
C ARG A 30 1.38 -0.12 11.82
N TYR A 31 1.61 0.18 10.55
CA TYR A 31 0.75 1.10 9.80
C TYR A 31 -0.70 0.65 9.75
N CYS A 32 -0.96 -0.65 9.63
CA CYS A 32 -2.31 -1.19 9.67
C CYS A 32 -2.96 -1.10 11.07
N SER A 33 -2.17 -1.04 12.14
CA SER A 33 -2.65 -0.95 13.52
C SER A 33 -3.00 0.48 13.98
N TYR A 34 -2.53 1.52 13.28
CA TYR A 34 -2.85 2.89 13.67
C TYR A 34 -4.34 3.19 13.51
N ALA A 35 -4.88 3.89 14.51
CA ALA A 35 -6.29 4.26 14.56
C ALA A 35 -6.57 5.49 13.70
N ASP A 36 -5.69 6.49 13.79
CA ASP A 36 -5.79 7.78 13.12
C ASP A 36 -4.74 7.89 11.99
N PRO A 37 -5.14 8.33 10.77
CA PRO A 37 -4.21 8.63 9.69
C PRO A 37 -3.10 9.64 10.02
N ILE A 38 -3.28 10.52 11.02
CA ILE A 38 -2.26 11.51 11.40
C ILE A 38 -0.96 10.87 11.90
N ASP A 39 -1.04 9.64 12.39
CA ASP A 39 0.12 8.86 12.85
C ASP A 39 0.88 8.18 11.71
N LEU A 40 0.34 8.24 10.48
CA LEU A 40 0.98 7.68 9.29
C LEU A 40 1.79 8.74 8.54
N PRO A 41 2.95 8.37 7.97
CA PRO A 41 3.63 9.25 7.03
C PRO A 41 2.72 9.55 5.83
N GLU A 42 2.55 10.83 5.49
CA GLU A 42 1.68 11.28 4.38
C GLU A 42 1.99 10.57 3.06
N MET A 43 3.28 10.34 2.79
CA MET A 43 3.75 9.57 1.64
C MET A 43 3.08 8.19 1.55
N VAL A 44 2.91 7.48 2.66
CA VAL A 44 2.28 6.14 2.70
C VAL A 44 0.80 6.23 2.30
N LEU A 45 0.09 7.27 2.77
CA LEU A 45 -1.31 7.50 2.39
C LEU A 45 -1.46 7.79 0.90
N GLY A 46 -0.51 8.56 0.33
CA GLY A 46 -0.42 8.84 -1.09
C GLY A 46 -0.15 7.58 -1.93
N TYR A 47 0.83 6.76 -1.53
CA TYR A 47 1.10 5.48 -2.19
C TYR A 47 -0.10 4.53 -2.13
N CYS A 48 -0.79 4.45 -0.99
CA CYS A 48 -1.99 3.63 -0.89
C CYS A 48 -3.09 4.08 -1.86
N TRP A 49 -3.27 5.39 -2.04
CA TRP A 49 -4.21 5.94 -3.02
C TRP A 49 -3.80 5.62 -4.46
N LEU A 50 -2.51 5.73 -4.78
CA LEU A 50 -1.98 5.37 -6.11
C LEU A 50 -2.22 3.88 -6.43
N LEU A 51 -1.96 3.00 -5.47
CA LEU A 51 -2.21 1.56 -5.60
C LEU A 51 -3.70 1.25 -5.79
N ASP A 52 -4.58 1.92 -5.04
CA ASP A 52 -6.04 1.78 -5.19
C ASP A 52 -6.50 2.11 -6.61
N ASN A 53 -6.04 3.25 -7.14
CA ASN A 53 -6.37 3.68 -8.49
C ASN A 53 -5.80 2.69 -9.52
N TRP A 54 -4.56 2.26 -9.36
CA TRP A 54 -3.93 1.28 -10.24
C TRP A 54 -4.68 -0.06 -10.27
N PHE A 55 -4.95 -0.67 -9.12
CA PHE A 55 -5.68 -1.94 -9.06
C PHE A 55 -7.08 -1.83 -9.65
N SER A 56 -7.75 -0.70 -9.45
CA SER A 56 -9.07 -0.43 -10.02
C SER A 56 -9.03 -0.35 -11.55
N GLN A 57 -8.03 0.34 -12.11
CA GLN A 57 -7.85 0.45 -13.57
C GLN A 57 -7.47 -0.88 -14.22
N GLN A 58 -6.63 -1.68 -13.56
CA GLN A 58 -6.20 -2.97 -14.09
C GLN A 58 -7.26 -4.08 -13.91
N GLY A 59 -8.28 -3.84 -13.08
CA GLY A 59 -9.28 -4.86 -12.71
C GLY A 59 -8.70 -6.03 -11.90
N LYS A 60 -7.46 -5.92 -11.42
CA LYS A 60 -6.74 -6.96 -10.67
C LYS A 60 -5.66 -6.36 -9.79
N VAL A 61 -5.27 -7.11 -8.75
CA VAL A 61 -4.11 -6.79 -7.93
C VAL A 61 -2.84 -7.17 -8.69
N ALA A 62 -2.18 -6.18 -9.28
CA ALA A 62 -0.91 -6.35 -9.98
C ALA A 62 0.04 -5.20 -9.60
N PRO A 63 1.35 -5.47 -9.42
CA PRO A 63 2.32 -4.43 -9.13
C PRO A 63 2.36 -3.37 -10.24
N PRO A 64 2.33 -2.08 -9.89
CA PRO A 64 2.66 -1.03 -10.86
C PRO A 64 4.08 -1.18 -11.41
N PRO A 65 4.34 -0.82 -12.68
CA PRO A 65 5.66 -0.94 -13.30
C PRO A 65 6.77 -0.18 -12.57
N PHE A 66 6.44 0.97 -11.96
CA PHE A 66 7.38 1.80 -11.23
C PHE A 66 8.00 1.12 -10.01
N LEU A 67 7.40 0.03 -9.48
CA LEU A 67 8.00 -0.74 -8.38
C LEU A 67 9.30 -1.45 -8.79
N PHE A 68 9.54 -1.59 -10.09
CA PHE A 68 10.69 -2.29 -10.64
C PHE A 68 11.65 -1.36 -11.39
N ASP A 69 11.36 -0.06 -11.43
CA ASP A 69 12.18 0.91 -12.13
C ASP A 69 13.21 1.51 -11.15
N PRO A 70 14.51 1.22 -11.31
CA PRO A 70 15.55 1.77 -10.45
C PRO A 70 15.88 3.25 -10.75
N THR A 71 15.26 3.85 -11.76
CA THR A 71 15.52 5.25 -12.15
C THR A 71 14.61 6.27 -11.45
N PHE A 72 13.66 5.81 -10.63
CA PHE A 72 12.83 6.63 -9.72
C PHE A 72 13.36 6.64 -8.28
#